data_AF-A0A535K5T5-F1
#
_entry.id   AF-A0A535K5T5-F1
#
_cell.length_a   1.000
_cell.length_b   1.000
_cell.length_c   1.000
_cell.angle_alpha   90.00
_cell.angle_beta   90.00
_cell.angle_gamma   90.00
#
_symmetry.space_group_name_H-M   'P 1'
#
loop_
_entity.id
_entity.type
_entity.pdbx_description
1 polymer ?
#
loop_
_entity_poly.entity_id
_entity_poly.type
_entity_poly.pdbx_seq_one_letter_code
_entity_poly.pdbx_strand_id
1 'polypeptide(L)'
;MTARRRRPSPLVGKVSQSAGRTRTDRASQSGQAVVIVVAIIVALTVLGVMVFDAGLAMSDRRNLQAYADASALAGARSYGPGGNKAHWVAMQYLGSALGFGTPVGPCTSSGSCPAGTYTVPGYRITLTDSWRVNGILNYPSVLDVVISHQQPSIFARMLGYSTLTVAASARATTPGPQFNGANYAVAAVNGDAMINGGGAAFQTVTGPVYAYGSFGANNGPHSTGVPSAQTNW
;
A
#
# COMPACT_ATOMS: atom_id res chain seq x y z
N MET A 1 68.53 87.90 7.68
CA MET A 1 67.66 87.65 6.52
C MET A 1 66.21 87.86 6.94
N THR A 2 65.72 89.11 6.90
CA THR A 2 64.80 89.66 5.86
C THR A 2 63.39 89.04 5.98
N ALA A 3 62.49 89.52 6.84
CA ALA A 3 61.69 90.76 6.77
C ALA A 3 60.74 90.86 5.56
N ARG A 4 59.43 90.70 5.81
CA ARG A 4 58.25 91.39 5.19
C ARG A 4 57.01 90.49 5.37
N ARG A 5 55.78 90.98 5.53
CA ARG A 5 55.19 92.28 5.85
C ARG A 5 53.72 91.97 6.16
N ARG A 6 53.15 92.59 7.18
CA ARG A 6 51.71 92.57 7.48
C ARG A 6 50.88 93.16 6.33
N ARG A 7 49.65 92.69 6.13
CA ARG A 7 48.41 93.46 6.38
C ARG A 7 47.12 92.60 6.30
N PRO A 8 46.03 93.02 6.97
CA PRO A 8 44.82 92.23 7.19
C PRO A 8 43.57 92.73 6.41
N SER A 9 42.47 92.00 6.63
CA SER A 9 41.03 92.36 6.48
C SER A 9 40.35 92.07 5.11
N PRO A 10 39.01 91.91 5.01
CA PRO A 10 37.96 91.67 6.02
C PRO A 10 36.96 90.51 5.67
N LEU A 11 36.05 90.28 6.63
CA LEU A 11 34.82 89.47 6.62
C LEU A 11 34.03 89.44 5.29
N VAL A 12 33.65 88.24 4.84
CA VAL A 12 32.39 88.02 4.11
C VAL A 12 31.79 86.69 4.56
N GLY A 13 30.68 86.77 5.29
CA GLY A 13 29.85 85.62 5.57
C GLY A 13 29.21 85.08 4.29
N LYS A 14 29.17 83.75 4.17
CA LYS A 14 28.10 83.06 3.48
C LYS A 14 27.56 81.98 4.39
N VAL A 15 26.50 82.35 5.09
CA VAL A 15 25.43 81.40 5.42
C VAL A 15 24.83 80.97 4.08
N SER A 16 24.97 79.69 3.76
CA SER A 16 24.03 78.96 2.91
C SER A 16 23.92 77.59 3.56
N GLN A 17 23.00 77.40 4.50
CA GLN A 17 21.68 76.87 4.16
C GLN A 17 21.72 76.02 2.88
N SER A 18 21.90 74.71 3.08
CA SER A 18 21.18 73.71 2.32
C SER A 18 20.62 72.72 3.33
N ALA A 19 19.58 73.20 4.01
CA ALA A 19 18.61 72.33 4.60
C ALA A 19 17.85 71.64 3.46
N GLY A 20 17.76 70.33 3.54
CA GLY A 20 16.68 69.57 2.91
C GLY A 20 16.96 69.07 1.49
N ARG A 21 17.39 67.81 1.40
CA ARG A 21 16.69 66.82 0.55
C ARG A 21 17.19 65.40 0.81
N THR A 22 16.58 64.74 1.80
CA THR A 22 16.43 63.28 1.84
C THR A 22 15.08 62.96 2.48
N ARG A 23 14.02 63.52 1.90
CA ARG A 23 12.64 63.12 2.16
C ARG A 23 11.91 63.05 0.83
N THR A 24 12.29 62.10 -0.01
CA THR A 24 11.51 61.79 -1.21
C THR A 24 11.65 60.36 -1.74
N ASP A 25 12.36 59.46 -1.05
CA ASP A 25 12.45 58.04 -1.46
C ASP A 25 11.47 57.10 -0.74
N ARG A 26 10.67 57.60 0.23
CA ARG A 26 9.65 56.76 0.90
C ARG A 26 8.41 56.53 0.05
N ALA A 27 8.09 57.42 -0.88
CA ALA A 27 6.89 57.34 -1.70
C ALA A 27 7.04 56.38 -2.91
N SER A 28 8.27 56.12 -3.37
CA SER A 28 8.53 55.16 -4.45
C SER A 28 8.67 53.71 -3.95
N GLN A 29 9.11 53.52 -2.69
CA GLN A 29 9.22 52.18 -2.08
C GLN A 29 7.86 51.59 -1.65
N SER A 30 6.85 52.42 -1.34
CA SER A 30 5.53 51.94 -0.93
C SER A 30 4.79 51.19 -2.07
N GLY A 31 4.98 51.60 -3.33
CA GLY A 31 4.40 50.92 -4.49
C GLY A 31 5.04 49.55 -4.77
N GLN A 32 6.36 49.44 -4.60
CA GLN A 32 7.07 48.18 -4.80
C GLN A 32 6.75 47.16 -3.70
N ALA A 33 6.57 47.61 -2.45
CA ALA A 33 6.20 46.74 -1.35
C ALA A 33 4.84 46.05 -1.60
N VAL A 34 3.86 46.76 -2.15
CA VAL A 34 2.54 46.19 -2.48
C VAL A 34 2.66 45.07 -3.53
N VAL A 35 3.46 45.27 -4.57
CA VAL A 35 3.67 44.24 -5.62
C VAL A 35 4.31 42.98 -5.04
N ILE A 36 5.31 43.13 -4.17
CA ILE A 36 5.97 41.99 -3.52
C ILE A 36 4.99 41.24 -2.61
N VAL A 37 4.18 41.95 -1.82
CA VAL A 37 3.18 41.33 -0.94
C VAL A 37 2.15 40.55 -1.76
N VAL A 38 1.62 41.13 -2.84
CA VAL A 38 0.68 40.43 -3.73
C VAL A 38 1.33 39.20 -4.36
N ALA A 39 2.57 39.32 -4.85
CA ALA A 39 3.31 38.19 -5.42
C ALA A 39 3.52 37.06 -4.39
N ILE A 40 3.82 37.39 -3.14
CA ILE A 40 3.97 36.41 -2.05
C ILE A 40 2.62 35.74 -1.74
N ILE A 41 1.53 36.49 -1.63
CA ILE A 41 0.20 35.92 -1.38
C ILE A 41 -0.21 34.97 -2.51
N VAL A 42 0.02 35.36 -3.76
CA VAL A 42 -0.24 34.50 -4.92
C VAL A 42 0.65 33.25 -4.88
N ALA A 43 1.94 33.40 -4.57
CA ALA A 43 2.84 32.26 -4.46
C ALA A 43 2.40 31.28 -3.35
N LEU A 44 2.05 31.80 -2.17
CA LEU A 44 1.61 30.99 -1.03
C LEU A 44 0.27 30.31 -1.30
N THR A 45 -0.66 30.97 -1.99
CA THR A 45 -1.94 30.35 -2.37
C THR A 45 -1.74 29.24 -3.38
N VAL A 46 -0.91 29.45 -4.41
CA VAL A 46 -0.56 28.41 -5.40
C VAL A 46 0.10 27.20 -4.72
N LEU A 47 1.03 27.43 -3.79
CA LEU A 47 1.64 26.34 -3.02
C LEU A 47 0.63 25.65 -2.11
N GLY A 48 -0.23 26.41 -1.42
CA GLY A 48 -1.26 25.88 -0.54
C GLY A 48 -2.22 24.95 -1.29
N VAL A 49 -2.69 25.34 -2.47
CA VAL A 49 -3.61 24.52 -3.27
C VAL A 49 -2.96 23.23 -3.79
N MET A 50 -1.67 23.25 -4.15
CA MET A 50 -0.96 22.02 -4.52
C MET A 50 -0.87 21.02 -3.35
N VAL A 51 -0.71 21.51 -2.12
CA VAL A 51 -0.67 20.66 -0.93
C VAL A 51 -2.01 19.94 -0.70
N PHE A 52 -3.14 20.56 -1.04
CA PHE A 52 -4.45 19.90 -0.95
C PHE A 52 -4.58 18.73 -1.92
N ASP A 53 -4.21 18.91 -3.19
CA ASP A 53 -4.23 17.81 -4.17
C ASP A 53 -3.30 16.66 -3.76
N ALA A 54 -2.10 16.97 -3.27
CA ALA A 54 -1.17 15.97 -2.74
C ALA A 54 -1.72 15.27 -1.49
N GLY A 55 -2.40 16.00 -0.61
CA GLY A 55 -3.02 15.48 0.60
C GLY A 55 -4.13 14.48 0.30
N LEU A 56 -5.02 14.82 -0.64
CA LEU A 56 -6.07 13.91 -1.11
C LEU A 56 -5.48 12.65 -1.75
N ALA A 57 -4.47 12.80 -2.61
CA ALA A 57 -3.77 11.67 -3.22
C ALA A 57 -3.10 10.75 -2.19
N MET A 58 -2.49 11.32 -1.15
CA MET A 58 -1.87 10.56 -0.06
C MET A 58 -2.90 9.86 0.83
N SER A 59 -4.05 10.49 1.06
CA SER A 59 -5.13 9.86 1.82
C SER A 59 -5.72 8.67 1.05
N ASP A 60 -5.97 8.83 -0.25
CA ASP A 60 -6.45 7.75 -1.12
C ASP A 60 -5.44 6.59 -1.17
N ARG A 61 -4.14 6.89 -1.27
CA ARG A 61 -3.07 5.88 -1.24
C ARG A 61 -3.11 5.00 0.02
N ARG A 62 -3.41 5.57 1.19
CA ARG A 62 -3.50 4.82 2.45
C ARG A 62 -4.67 3.84 2.44
N ASN A 63 -5.82 4.27 1.92
CA ASN A 63 -6.99 3.40 1.76
C ASN A 63 -6.70 2.27 0.77
N LEU A 64 -6.13 2.61 -0.40
CA LEU A 64 -5.71 1.64 -1.41
C LEU A 64 -4.74 0.60 -0.83
N GLN A 65 -3.80 1.02 0.01
CA GLN A 65 -2.87 0.09 0.66
C GLN A 65 -3.60 -0.89 1.57
N ALA A 66 -4.52 -0.40 2.42
CA ALA A 66 -5.31 -1.28 3.29
C ALA A 66 -6.15 -2.29 2.48
N TYR A 67 -6.72 -1.87 1.35
CA TYR A 67 -7.48 -2.75 0.46
C TYR A 67 -6.58 -3.77 -0.26
N ALA A 68 -5.39 -3.35 -0.71
CA ALA A 68 -4.41 -4.23 -1.30
C ALA A 68 -3.95 -5.30 -0.30
N ASP A 69 -3.63 -4.92 0.94
CA ASP A 69 -3.18 -5.85 1.97
C ASP A 69 -4.27 -6.86 2.34
N ALA A 70 -5.51 -6.40 2.52
CA ALA A 70 -6.64 -7.26 2.83
C ALA A 70 -6.94 -8.26 1.69
N SER A 71 -6.96 -7.77 0.45
CA SER A 71 -7.23 -8.61 -0.74
C SER A 71 -6.11 -9.60 -1.04
N ALA A 72 -4.84 -9.18 -0.90
CA ALA A 72 -3.69 -10.06 -1.04
C ALA A 72 -3.74 -11.18 -0.01
N LEU A 73 -3.98 -10.86 1.27
CA LEU A 73 -4.07 -11.86 2.34
C LEU A 73 -5.24 -12.83 2.13
N ALA A 74 -6.41 -12.33 1.73
CA ALA A 74 -7.58 -13.17 1.47
C ALA A 74 -7.37 -14.09 0.26
N GLY A 75 -6.82 -13.55 -0.83
CA GLY A 75 -6.48 -14.34 -2.03
C GLY A 75 -5.41 -15.38 -1.74
N ALA A 76 -4.35 -15.00 -1.03
CA ALA A 76 -3.27 -15.92 -0.67
C ALA A 76 -3.74 -17.09 0.22
N ARG A 77 -4.74 -16.89 1.07
CA ARG A 77 -5.37 -17.99 1.83
C ARG A 77 -6.19 -18.96 0.98
N SER A 78 -6.53 -18.55 -0.23
CA SER A 78 -7.41 -19.30 -1.14
C SER A 78 -6.64 -20.08 -2.21
N TYR A 79 -5.30 -20.03 -2.18
CA TYR A 79 -4.48 -20.90 -3.02
C TYR A 79 -4.74 -22.37 -2.69
N GLY A 80 -4.99 -23.13 -3.75
CA GLY A 80 -5.13 -24.58 -3.75
C GLY A 80 -4.74 -25.09 -5.14
N PRO A 81 -5.04 -26.36 -5.48
CA PRO A 81 -4.79 -26.87 -6.82
C PRO A 81 -5.62 -26.09 -7.87
N GLY A 82 -4.94 -25.25 -8.66
CA GLY A 82 -5.54 -24.29 -9.61
C GLY A 82 -5.58 -22.86 -9.08
N GLY A 83 -4.54 -22.06 -9.40
CA GLY A 83 -4.26 -20.74 -8.80
C GLY A 83 -5.34 -19.67 -8.98
N ASN A 84 -6.18 -19.77 -10.00
CA ASN A 84 -7.13 -18.70 -10.36
C ASN A 84 -8.20 -18.41 -9.27
N LYS A 85 -8.46 -19.34 -8.34
CA LYS A 85 -9.35 -19.11 -7.18
C LYS A 85 -8.87 -17.98 -6.27
N ALA A 86 -7.55 -17.85 -6.10
CA ALA A 86 -6.95 -16.80 -5.29
C ALA A 86 -7.31 -15.41 -5.83
N HIS A 87 -7.28 -15.24 -7.16
CA HIS A 87 -7.63 -14.00 -7.83
C HIS A 87 -9.10 -13.62 -7.63
N TRP A 88 -10.01 -14.59 -7.75
CA TRP A 88 -11.44 -14.35 -7.55
C TRP A 88 -11.78 -13.95 -6.10
N VAL A 89 -11.13 -14.57 -5.12
CA VAL A 89 -11.31 -14.20 -3.71
C VAL A 89 -10.72 -12.81 -3.43
N ALA A 90 -9.53 -12.50 -3.95
CA ALA A 90 -8.96 -11.15 -3.83
C ALA A 90 -9.92 -10.09 -4.42
N MET A 91 -10.54 -10.36 -5.57
CA MET A 91 -11.51 -9.46 -6.20
C MET A 91 -12.80 -9.26 -5.39
N GLN A 92 -13.30 -10.27 -4.65
CA GLN A 92 -14.47 -10.07 -3.78
C GLN A 92 -14.16 -9.12 -2.63
N TYR A 93 -12.99 -9.29 -2.01
CA TYR A 93 -12.56 -8.41 -0.93
C TYR A 93 -12.40 -6.97 -1.45
N LEU A 94 -11.80 -6.81 -2.64
CA LEU A 94 -11.73 -5.50 -3.28
C LEU A 94 -13.10 -4.92 -3.64
N GLY A 95 -14.00 -5.74 -4.19
CA GLY A 95 -15.35 -5.31 -4.55
C GLY A 95 -16.15 -4.82 -3.35
N SER A 96 -16.04 -5.53 -2.22
CA SER A 96 -16.66 -5.10 -0.96
C SER A 96 -16.09 -3.79 -0.42
N ALA A 97 -14.78 -3.55 -0.59
CA ALA A 97 -14.10 -2.36 -0.10
C ALA A 97 -14.30 -1.13 -1.00
N LEU A 98 -14.37 -1.35 -2.32
CA LEU A 98 -14.44 -0.31 -3.35
C LEU A 98 -15.85 -0.11 -3.92
N GLY A 99 -16.83 -0.91 -3.48
CA GLY A 99 -18.23 -0.75 -3.85
C GLY A 99 -18.59 -1.24 -5.25
N PHE A 100 -17.86 -2.21 -5.79
CA PHE A 100 -18.17 -2.83 -7.09
C PHE A 100 -18.52 -4.31 -6.96
N GLY A 101 -19.39 -4.79 -7.85
CA GLY A 101 -19.65 -6.23 -8.00
C GLY A 101 -18.45 -6.92 -8.68
N THR A 102 -18.23 -8.20 -8.38
CA THR A 102 -17.14 -8.95 -9.04
C THR A 102 -17.30 -8.87 -10.56
N PRO A 103 -16.27 -8.45 -11.32
CA PRO A 103 -16.38 -8.19 -12.76
C PRO A 103 -16.60 -9.44 -13.62
N VAL A 104 -16.66 -10.62 -12.99
CA VAL A 104 -16.96 -11.90 -13.59
C VAL A 104 -17.98 -12.65 -12.73
N GLY A 105 -18.71 -13.57 -13.37
CA GLY A 105 -19.65 -14.46 -12.70
C GLY A 105 -19.01 -15.33 -11.61
N PRO A 106 -19.80 -16.16 -10.92
CA PRO A 106 -19.30 -17.02 -9.85
C PRO A 106 -18.20 -17.94 -10.38
N CYS A 107 -17.08 -18.03 -9.64
CA CYS A 107 -16.04 -19.00 -9.98
C CYS A 107 -16.47 -20.39 -9.50
N THR A 108 -17.06 -21.15 -10.42
CA THR A 108 -17.56 -22.51 -10.17
C THR A 108 -16.50 -23.60 -10.36
N SER A 109 -15.38 -23.27 -11.01
CA SER A 109 -14.22 -24.16 -11.20
C SER A 109 -12.92 -23.35 -11.37
N SER A 110 -11.75 -23.96 -11.10
CA SER A 110 -10.44 -23.31 -11.24
C SER A 110 -10.14 -22.78 -12.66
N GLY A 111 -10.71 -23.40 -13.71
CA GLY A 111 -10.60 -22.91 -15.09
C GLY A 111 -11.56 -21.76 -15.45
N SER A 112 -12.62 -21.55 -14.67
CA SER A 112 -13.62 -20.48 -14.88
C SER A 112 -13.30 -19.18 -14.14
N CYS A 113 -12.38 -19.24 -13.17
CA CYS A 113 -11.88 -18.06 -12.48
C CYS A 113 -10.99 -17.26 -13.45
N PRO A 114 -11.32 -15.98 -13.74
CA PRO A 114 -10.40 -15.11 -14.46
C PRO A 114 -9.15 -14.82 -13.62
N ALA A 115 -8.09 -14.44 -14.33
CA ALA A 115 -6.82 -14.05 -13.75
C ALA A 115 -6.25 -12.82 -14.47
N GLY A 116 -5.31 -12.13 -13.81
CA GLY A 116 -4.60 -11.01 -14.40
C GLY A 116 -5.20 -9.64 -14.04
N THR A 117 -5.43 -8.80 -15.04
CA THR A 117 -5.81 -7.39 -14.85
C THR A 117 -7.31 -7.18 -15.03
N TYR A 118 -7.91 -6.46 -14.08
CA TYR A 118 -9.29 -6.03 -14.08
C TYR A 118 -9.36 -4.51 -14.19
N THR A 119 -10.35 -4.03 -14.94
CA THR A 119 -10.66 -2.61 -15.01
C THR A 119 -12.08 -2.40 -14.54
N VAL A 120 -12.24 -1.60 -13.50
CA VAL A 120 -13.54 -1.14 -12.98
C VAL A 120 -13.53 0.39 -13.05
N PRO A 121 -14.70 1.07 -13.02
CA PRO A 121 -14.74 2.52 -13.12
C PRO A 121 -13.80 3.19 -12.10
N GLY A 122 -12.83 3.96 -12.60
CA GLY A 122 -11.82 4.65 -11.78
C GLY A 122 -10.62 3.80 -11.35
N TYR A 123 -10.70 2.47 -11.35
CA TYR A 123 -9.62 1.60 -10.85
C TYR A 123 -9.08 0.61 -11.89
N ARG A 124 -7.76 0.42 -11.85
CA ARG A 124 -7.06 -0.66 -12.54
C ARG A 124 -6.42 -1.58 -11.51
N ILE A 125 -6.84 -2.84 -11.50
CA ILE A 125 -6.41 -3.85 -10.53
C ILE A 125 -5.61 -4.91 -11.28
N THR A 126 -4.41 -5.23 -10.84
CA THR A 126 -3.60 -6.30 -11.41
C THR A 126 -3.31 -7.33 -10.33
N LEU A 127 -3.66 -8.58 -10.60
CA LEU A 127 -3.38 -9.73 -9.76
C LEU A 127 -2.36 -10.62 -10.47
N THR A 128 -1.21 -10.83 -9.84
CA THR A 128 -0.12 -11.62 -10.41
C THR A 128 0.27 -12.73 -9.45
N ASP A 129 0.32 -13.95 -9.98
CA ASP A 129 0.81 -15.11 -9.26
C ASP A 129 2.34 -15.18 -9.33
N SER A 130 2.98 -15.38 -8.19
CA SER A 130 4.42 -15.58 -8.06
C SER A 130 4.72 -16.91 -7.35
N TRP A 131 5.85 -17.51 -7.70
CA TRP A 131 6.35 -18.74 -7.10
C TRP A 131 7.24 -18.45 -5.89
N ARG A 132 7.08 -19.18 -4.79
CA ARG A 132 8.00 -19.12 -3.66
C ARG A 132 9.25 -19.97 -3.95
N VAL A 133 10.43 -19.39 -3.74
CA VAL A 133 11.70 -20.14 -3.79
C VAL A 133 11.66 -21.23 -2.72
N ASN A 134 11.93 -22.49 -3.11
CA ASN A 134 11.82 -23.69 -2.26
C ASN A 134 10.38 -24.01 -1.77
N GLY A 135 9.33 -23.54 -2.45
CA GLY A 135 7.94 -23.99 -2.21
C GLY A 135 7.65 -25.39 -2.76
N ILE A 136 6.48 -25.96 -2.45
CA ILE A 136 6.02 -27.20 -3.11
C ILE A 136 5.98 -26.97 -4.63
N LEU A 137 6.59 -27.88 -5.39
CA LEU A 137 6.56 -27.85 -6.86
C LEU A 137 5.10 -27.83 -7.38
N ASN A 138 4.83 -26.94 -8.34
CA ASN A 138 3.61 -26.81 -9.17
C ASN A 138 2.39 -26.04 -8.62
N TYR A 139 2.42 -25.38 -7.46
CA TYR A 139 1.39 -24.40 -7.08
C TYR A 139 1.92 -22.98 -6.80
N PRO A 140 1.34 -21.92 -7.40
CA PRO A 140 1.63 -20.55 -6.98
C PRO A 140 1.22 -20.38 -5.53
N SER A 141 2.07 -19.72 -4.75
CA SER A 141 1.87 -19.56 -3.29
C SER A 141 2.01 -18.12 -2.84
N VAL A 142 2.26 -17.20 -3.77
CA VAL A 142 2.44 -15.77 -3.53
C VAL A 142 1.53 -15.01 -4.47
N LEU A 143 0.67 -14.18 -3.90
CA LEU A 143 -0.22 -13.28 -4.63
C LEU A 143 0.30 -11.85 -4.53
N ASP A 144 0.54 -11.24 -5.68
CA ASP A 144 0.77 -9.81 -5.82
C ASP A 144 -0.51 -9.11 -6.25
N VAL A 145 -0.91 -8.10 -5.48
CA VAL A 145 -2.05 -7.24 -5.79
C VAL A 145 -1.54 -5.84 -6.02
N VAL A 146 -1.87 -5.25 -7.17
CA VAL A 146 -1.62 -3.84 -7.47
C VAL A 146 -2.94 -3.17 -7.79
N ILE A 147 -3.26 -2.11 -7.06
CA ILE A 147 -4.47 -1.31 -7.27
C ILE A 147 -4.03 0.08 -7.67
N SER A 148 -4.54 0.57 -8.80
CA SER A 148 -4.37 1.95 -9.25
C SER A 148 -5.72 2.63 -9.33
N HIS A 149 -5.79 3.89 -8.90
CA HIS A 149 -6.97 4.73 -8.92
C HIS A 149 -6.66 6.05 -9.65
N GLN A 150 -7.53 6.45 -10.56
CA GLN A 150 -7.46 7.77 -11.20
C GLN A 150 -8.51 8.68 -10.60
N GLN A 151 -8.05 9.69 -9.87
CA GLN A 151 -8.93 10.69 -9.27
C GLN A 151 -8.82 12.04 -9.99
N PRO A 152 -9.90 12.82 -10.09
CA PRO A 152 -9.83 14.17 -10.59
C PRO A 152 -8.98 15.05 -9.65
N SER A 153 -7.99 15.75 -10.19
CA SER A 153 -7.31 16.82 -9.48
C SER A 153 -8.24 18.02 -9.32
N ILE A 154 -8.16 18.73 -8.21
CA ILE A 154 -8.96 19.94 -7.99
C ILE A 154 -8.21 21.15 -8.54
N PHE A 155 -6.93 21.29 -8.19
CA PHE A 155 -6.15 22.49 -8.50
C PHE A 155 -5.08 22.25 -9.56
N ALA A 156 -4.51 21.05 -9.67
CA ALA A 156 -3.61 20.68 -10.76
C ALA A 156 -4.32 20.77 -12.12
N ARG A 157 -5.66 20.72 -12.13
CA ARG A 157 -6.51 21.03 -13.29
C ARG A 157 -6.27 22.41 -13.86
N MET A 158 -5.99 23.40 -13.01
CA MET A 158 -5.69 24.78 -13.43
C MET A 158 -4.34 24.88 -14.14
N LEU A 159 -3.46 23.89 -13.95
CA LEU A 159 -2.14 23.78 -14.58
C LEU A 159 -2.12 22.76 -15.73
N GLY A 160 -3.29 22.30 -16.18
CA GLY A 160 -3.44 21.37 -17.31
C GLY A 160 -3.40 19.89 -16.94
N TYR A 161 -3.25 19.52 -15.66
CA TYR A 161 -3.31 18.13 -15.21
C TYR A 161 -4.72 17.79 -14.74
N SER A 162 -5.49 17.05 -15.53
CA SER A 162 -6.91 16.77 -15.25
C SER A 162 -7.18 15.65 -14.24
N THR A 163 -6.18 14.80 -14.00
CA THR A 163 -6.29 13.61 -13.15
C THR A 163 -4.96 13.32 -12.48
N LEU A 164 -5.02 12.72 -11.29
CA LEU A 164 -3.89 12.16 -10.57
C LEU A 164 -4.08 10.65 -10.48
N THR A 165 -3.02 9.91 -10.81
CA THR A 165 -3.00 8.46 -10.67
C THR A 165 -2.27 8.09 -9.39
N VAL A 166 -2.98 7.41 -8.50
CA VAL A 166 -2.42 6.84 -7.27
C VAL A 166 -2.39 5.33 -7.41
N ALA A 167 -1.40 4.68 -6.80
CA ALA A 167 -1.33 3.24 -6.76
C ALA A 167 -0.79 2.73 -5.43
N ALA A 168 -1.24 1.54 -5.05
CA ALA A 168 -0.77 0.76 -3.93
C ALA A 168 -0.56 -0.69 -4.36
N SER A 169 0.33 -1.38 -3.65
CA SER A 169 0.61 -2.79 -3.92
C SER A 169 0.83 -3.56 -2.65
N ALA A 170 0.37 -4.80 -2.63
CA ALA A 170 0.56 -5.72 -1.53
C ALA A 170 0.97 -7.09 -2.06
N ARG A 171 1.81 -7.78 -1.29
CA ARG A 171 2.23 -9.15 -1.56
C ARG A 171 1.89 -10.00 -0.35
N ALA A 172 1.21 -11.11 -0.58
CA ALA A 172 0.90 -12.07 0.47
C ALA A 172 1.29 -13.49 0.04
N THR A 173 1.66 -14.31 1.02
CA THR A 173 1.99 -15.73 0.84
C THR A 173 1.02 -16.59 1.63
N THR A 174 0.77 -17.81 1.16
CA THR A 174 -0.01 -18.81 1.91
C THR A 174 0.56 -18.99 3.33
N PRO A 175 -0.25 -18.95 4.41
CA PRO A 175 0.21 -19.23 5.76
C PRO A 175 0.60 -20.71 5.95
N GLY A 176 1.69 -20.96 6.68
CA GLY A 176 2.04 -22.29 7.19
C GLY A 176 3.19 -23.02 6.46
N PRO A 177 3.73 -24.08 7.07
CA PRO A 177 4.69 -24.97 6.42
C PRO A 177 4.00 -25.74 5.29
N GLN A 178 4.49 -25.59 4.06
CA GLN A 178 4.07 -26.38 2.91
C GLN A 178 4.91 -27.67 2.79
N PHE A 179 5.41 -28.23 3.89
CA PHE A 179 6.23 -29.44 3.79
C PHE A 179 5.33 -30.68 3.61
N ASN A 180 5.72 -31.55 2.67
CA ASN A 180 5.15 -32.88 2.45
C ASN A 180 5.47 -33.80 3.63
N GLY A 181 4.85 -33.53 4.78
CA GLY A 181 5.18 -34.12 6.08
C GLY A 181 5.02 -33.11 7.19
N ALA A 182 3.80 -32.62 7.41
CA ALA A 182 3.50 -31.93 8.65
C ALA A 182 3.36 -32.98 9.77
N ASN A 183 4.07 -32.76 10.89
CA ASN A 183 3.84 -33.53 12.10
C ASN A 183 2.48 -33.11 12.68
N TYR A 184 1.49 -33.99 12.58
CA TYR A 184 0.18 -33.79 13.17
C TYR A 184 0.12 -34.50 14.52
N ALA A 185 -0.28 -33.79 15.57
CA ALA A 185 -0.72 -34.40 16.83
C ALA A 185 -2.25 -34.42 16.81
N VAL A 186 -2.85 -35.60 16.96
CA VAL A 186 -4.31 -35.75 16.97
C VAL A 186 -4.72 -36.32 18.32
N ALA A 187 -5.48 -35.55 19.08
CA ALA A 187 -6.04 -35.96 20.36
C ALA A 187 -7.56 -36.00 20.26
N ALA A 188 -8.16 -37.18 20.39
CA ALA A 188 -9.59 -37.32 20.65
C ALA A 188 -9.79 -37.47 22.15
N VAL A 189 -10.56 -36.54 22.74
CA VAL A 189 -10.88 -36.57 24.18
C VAL A 189 -12.09 -37.48 24.45
N ASN A 190 -12.90 -37.76 23.43
CA ASN A 190 -13.99 -38.73 23.47
C ASN A 190 -14.32 -39.18 22.03
N GLY A 191 -14.47 -40.49 21.78
CA GLY A 191 -14.69 -41.07 20.45
C GLY A 191 -13.43 -41.23 19.58
N ASP A 192 -13.63 -41.58 18.31
CA ASP A 192 -12.54 -41.85 17.36
C ASP A 192 -12.02 -40.57 16.68
N ALA A 193 -10.69 -40.45 16.57
CA ALA A 193 -10.03 -39.41 15.80
C ALA A 193 -9.97 -39.78 14.31
N MET A 194 -10.86 -39.20 13.50
CA MET A 194 -10.89 -39.49 12.06
C MET A 194 -10.10 -38.44 11.26
N ILE A 195 -9.00 -38.85 10.63
CA ILE A 195 -8.32 -38.03 9.60
C ILE A 195 -8.98 -38.35 8.25
N ASN A 196 -9.93 -37.51 7.83
CA ASN A 196 -10.61 -37.67 6.55
C ASN A 196 -9.73 -37.09 5.41
N GLY A 197 -8.87 -37.92 4.84
CA GLY A 197 -8.24 -37.65 3.55
C GLY A 197 -9.27 -37.84 2.44
N GLY A 198 -9.92 -36.77 2.01
CA GLY A 198 -10.91 -36.86 0.93
C GLY A 198 -10.30 -37.43 -0.36
N GLY A 199 -10.75 -38.62 -0.76
CA GLY A 199 -10.43 -39.26 -2.05
C GLY A 199 -9.46 -40.44 -1.95
N ALA A 200 -9.43 -41.29 -2.99
CA ALA A 200 -8.68 -42.55 -3.09
C ALA A 200 -7.13 -42.44 -3.00
N ALA A 201 -6.60 -41.29 -2.61
CA ALA A 201 -5.18 -41.07 -2.38
C ALA A 201 -4.89 -41.19 -0.89
N PHE A 202 -4.12 -42.22 -0.52
CA PHE A 202 -3.58 -42.37 0.83
C PHE A 202 -2.83 -41.08 1.23
N GLN A 203 -3.25 -40.44 2.33
CA GLN A 203 -2.43 -39.39 2.92
C GLN A 203 -1.28 -40.04 3.69
N THR A 204 -0.09 -39.99 3.12
CA THR A 204 1.13 -40.42 3.81
C THR A 204 1.48 -39.38 4.86
N VAL A 205 1.26 -39.72 6.14
CA VAL A 205 1.80 -38.93 7.24
C VAL A 205 3.28 -39.29 7.40
N THR A 206 4.15 -38.45 6.83
CA THR A 206 5.60 -38.53 7.00
C THR A 206 5.99 -37.92 8.36
N GLY A 207 5.61 -38.60 9.45
CA GLY A 207 5.92 -38.17 10.82
C GLY A 207 5.35 -39.13 11.88
N PRO A 208 5.87 -39.10 13.13
CA PRO A 208 5.28 -39.87 14.22
C PRO A 208 3.86 -39.38 14.51
N VAL A 209 2.90 -40.31 14.51
CA VAL A 209 1.50 -40.05 14.90
C VAL A 209 1.34 -40.44 16.37
N TYR A 210 1.03 -39.45 17.20
CA TYR A 210 0.64 -39.69 18.59
C TYR A 210 -0.88 -39.63 18.69
N ALA A 211 -1.50 -40.73 19.11
CA ALA A 211 -2.94 -40.84 19.30
C ALA A 211 -3.24 -41.31 20.72
N TYR A 212 -4.20 -40.64 21.37
CA TYR A 212 -4.83 -41.12 22.60
C TYR A 212 -6.19 -41.69 22.20
N GLY A 213 -6.26 -43.01 21.99
CA GLY A 213 -7.45 -43.71 21.49
C GLY A 213 -7.19 -44.56 20.24
N SER A 214 -8.26 -45.10 19.65
CA SER A 214 -8.21 -45.93 18.44
C SER A 214 -7.99 -45.06 17.18
N PHE A 215 -7.23 -45.58 16.21
CA PHE A 215 -7.05 -44.98 14.89
C PHE A 215 -7.47 -46.00 13.83
N GLY A 216 -8.27 -45.61 12.84
CA GLY A 216 -8.79 -46.56 11.84
C GLY A 216 -9.30 -45.90 10.57
N ALA A 217 -9.20 -46.62 9.46
CA ALA A 217 -9.90 -46.27 8.22
C ALA A 217 -11.39 -46.60 8.34
N ASN A 218 -12.21 -45.98 7.50
CA ASN A 218 -13.68 -45.90 7.59
C ASN A 218 -14.48 -47.22 7.42
N ASN A 219 -13.89 -48.42 7.52
CA ASN A 219 -14.59 -49.68 7.17
C ASN A 219 -14.24 -50.93 8.02
N GLY A 220 -13.92 -50.78 9.31
CA GLY A 220 -13.84 -51.91 10.25
C GLY A 220 -12.73 -51.81 11.30
N PRO A 221 -12.67 -52.74 12.28
CA PRO A 221 -11.61 -52.76 13.28
C PRO A 221 -10.28 -53.15 12.63
N HIS A 222 -9.28 -52.28 12.73
CA HIS A 222 -7.92 -52.55 12.26
C HIS A 222 -6.93 -52.39 13.41
N SER A 223 -5.98 -53.32 13.50
CA SER A 223 -4.78 -53.15 14.32
C SER A 223 -3.89 -52.13 13.62
N THR A 224 -3.60 -51.02 14.28
CA THR A 224 -2.83 -49.92 13.69
C THR A 224 -1.37 -50.27 13.48
N GLY A 225 -0.87 -51.38 14.02
CA GLY A 225 0.55 -51.75 13.99
C GLY A 225 1.48 -50.73 14.67
N VAL A 226 0.93 -49.60 15.16
CA VAL A 226 1.63 -48.57 15.90
C VAL A 226 1.46 -48.93 17.38
N PRO A 227 2.54 -49.24 18.12
CA PRO A 227 2.46 -49.50 19.54
C PRO A 227 1.84 -48.29 20.25
N SER A 228 0.78 -48.50 21.02
CA SER A 228 0.22 -47.45 21.87
C SER A 228 1.26 -47.05 22.92
N ALA A 229 1.84 -45.86 22.79
CA ALA A 229 2.68 -45.26 23.83
C ALA A 229 1.78 -44.42 24.74
N GLN A 230 1.42 -44.97 25.90
CA GLN A 230 0.75 -44.21 26.95
C GLN A 230 1.74 -43.18 27.49
N THR A 231 1.52 -41.89 27.20
CA THR A 231 2.27 -40.81 27.84
C THR A 231 1.67 -40.58 29.22
N ASN A 232 2.41 -40.94 30.27
CA ASN A 232 2.05 -40.65 31.65
C ASN A 232 2.21 -39.15 31.90
N TRP A 233 1.10 -38.40 31.87
CA TRP A 233 0.98 -37.09 32.50
C TRP A 233 -0.18 -37.17 33.49
#